data_AF-A0A7Z8R2P6-F1
#
_entry.id   AF-A0A7Z8R2P6-F1
#
_cell.length_a   1.000
_cell.length_b   1.000
_cell.length_c   1.000
_cell.angle_alpha   90.00
_cell.angle_beta   90.00
_cell.angle_gamma   90.00
#
_symmetry.space_group_name_H-M   'P 1'
#
loop_
_entity.id
_entity.type
_entity.pdbx_description
1 polymer ?
#
loop_
_entity_poly.entity_id
_entity_poly.type
_entity_poly.pdbx_seq_one_letter_code
_entity_poly.pdbx_strand_id
1 'polypeptide(L)'
;DLVIGAVLNKGAKAPYVVTEEMVKSMCKGAVVVDVSIDQGGCIETSRATTHDNPIYEQYGVIHYCVANMPGAYPRTATIALCSETLIYIQQLAETGVSAFHLQEISAKAINIYKSRITNKQVATSLNLLESYTPINEIWA
;
A
#
# COMPACT_ATOMS: atom_id res chain seq x y z
N ASP A 1 -10.11 20.70 -15.21
CA ASP A 1 -9.14 21.04 -14.15
C ASP A 1 -8.57 19.75 -13.56
N LEU A 2 -8.26 19.56 -12.29
CA LEU A 2 -7.58 18.32 -11.86
C LEU A 2 -7.77 18.07 -10.36
N VAL A 3 -7.96 16.81 -9.97
CA VAL A 3 -7.94 16.37 -8.55
C VAL A 3 -6.90 15.26 -8.40
N ILE A 4 -6.09 15.33 -7.35
CA ILE A 4 -5.14 14.26 -6.99
C ILE A 4 -5.50 13.75 -5.60
N GLY A 5 -5.97 12.51 -5.53
CA GLY A 5 -6.26 11.77 -4.30
C GLY A 5 -5.00 11.11 -3.75
N ALA A 6 -4.52 11.56 -2.59
CA ALA A 6 -3.29 11.08 -1.96
C ALA A 6 -3.49 10.76 -0.47
N VAL A 7 -4.68 10.26 -0.11
CA VAL A 7 -5.01 9.90 1.28
C VAL A 7 -4.52 8.50 1.59
N LEU A 8 -3.67 8.39 2.61
CA LEU A 8 -3.06 7.14 3.05
C LEU A 8 -3.53 6.78 4.45
N ASN A 9 -4.00 5.53 4.64
CA ASN A 9 -4.22 4.96 5.97
C ASN A 9 -3.24 3.80 6.20
N LYS A 10 -2.34 3.93 7.17
CA LYS A 10 -1.27 2.95 7.39
C LYS A 10 -1.85 1.57 7.72
N GLY A 11 -1.60 0.59 6.85
CA GLY A 11 -1.97 -0.81 7.08
C GLY A 11 -3.47 -1.12 6.93
N ALA A 12 -4.25 -0.22 6.35
CA ALA A 12 -5.68 -0.39 6.12
C ALA A 12 -6.09 0.17 4.76
N LYS A 13 -7.31 -0.15 4.32
CA LYS A 13 -7.90 0.46 3.12
C LYS A 13 -7.95 1.99 3.29
N ALA A 14 -7.61 2.72 2.22
CA ALA A 14 -7.78 4.17 2.22
C ALA A 14 -9.28 4.53 2.40
N PRO A 15 -9.61 5.51 3.26
CA PRO A 15 -10.99 5.97 3.38
C PRO A 15 -11.39 6.71 2.10
N TYR A 16 -12.65 6.53 1.70
CA TYR A 16 -13.22 7.37 0.65
C TYR A 16 -13.40 8.80 1.18
N VAL A 17 -12.75 9.75 0.52
CA VAL A 17 -12.83 11.19 0.84
C VAL A 17 -13.50 11.99 -0.29
N VAL A 18 -13.62 11.41 -1.48
CA VAL A 18 -14.41 11.94 -2.59
C VAL A 18 -15.50 10.93 -2.90
N THR A 19 -16.77 11.34 -2.70
CA THR A 19 -17.92 10.47 -2.96
C THR A 19 -18.28 10.43 -4.44
N GLU A 20 -19.04 9.43 -4.85
CA GLU A 20 -19.55 9.31 -6.21
C GLU A 20 -20.38 10.53 -6.63
N GLU A 21 -21.18 11.10 -5.72
CA GLU A 21 -21.96 12.33 -5.96
C GLU A 21 -21.06 13.52 -6.25
N MET A 22 -19.94 13.64 -5.53
CA MET A 22 -18.95 14.68 -5.80
C MET A 22 -18.37 14.53 -7.21
N VAL A 23 -18.05 13.31 -7.64
CA VAL A 23 -17.54 13.03 -8.99
C VAL A 23 -18.59 13.37 -10.06
N LYS A 24 -19.86 13.00 -9.86
CA LYS A 24 -20.97 13.34 -10.77
C LYS A 24 -21.17 14.85 -10.95
N SER A 25 -20.83 15.64 -9.93
CA SER A 25 -20.95 17.10 -9.97
C SER A 25 -19.79 17.80 -10.69
N MET A 26 -18.72 17.07 -11.03
CA MET A 26 -17.55 17.65 -11.70
C MET A 26 -17.85 18.03 -13.16
N CYS A 27 -17.08 19.00 -13.66
CA CYS A 27 -17.10 19.37 -15.07
C CYS A 27 -16.72 18.17 -15.96
N LYS A 28 -17.40 18.01 -17.10
CA LYS A 28 -16.98 17.05 -18.13
C LYS A 28 -15.57 17.36 -18.62
N GLY A 29 -14.76 16.33 -18.80
CA GLY A 29 -13.33 16.43 -19.12
C GLY A 29 -12.44 16.72 -17.91
N ALA A 30 -12.99 16.84 -16.69
CA ALA A 30 -12.16 16.87 -15.49
C ALA A 30 -11.37 15.56 -15.34
N VAL A 31 -10.20 15.65 -14.70
CA VAL A 31 -9.32 14.51 -14.46
C VAL A 31 -9.20 14.28 -12.96
N VAL A 32 -9.30 13.01 -12.55
CA VAL A 32 -8.99 12.56 -11.19
C VAL A 32 -7.82 11.57 -11.25
N VAL A 33 -6.82 11.78 -10.40
CA VAL A 33 -5.66 10.90 -10.25
C VAL A 33 -5.71 10.32 -8.84
N ASP A 34 -5.91 9.02 -8.70
CA ASP A 34 -5.94 8.36 -7.38
C ASP A 34 -4.62 7.65 -7.12
N VAL A 35 -3.72 8.32 -6.39
CA VAL A 35 -2.42 7.78 -5.97
C VAL A 35 -2.60 6.73 -4.87
N SER A 36 -3.76 6.72 -4.20
CA SER A 36 -4.07 5.81 -3.10
C SER A 36 -4.60 4.46 -3.59
N ILE A 37 -4.57 4.23 -4.91
CA ILE A 37 -5.17 3.06 -5.56
C ILE A 37 -4.55 1.74 -5.11
N ASP A 38 -3.27 1.73 -4.74
CA ASP A 38 -2.56 0.55 -4.21
C ASP A 38 -3.19 0.03 -2.90
N GLN A 39 -4.02 0.84 -2.24
CA GLN A 39 -4.79 0.48 -1.03
C GLN A 39 -6.30 0.52 -1.24
N GLY A 40 -6.76 0.41 -2.50
CA GLY A 40 -8.17 0.39 -2.88
C GLY A 40 -8.75 1.75 -3.29
N GLY A 41 -7.95 2.81 -3.30
CA GLY A 41 -8.37 4.16 -3.72
C GLY A 41 -9.07 4.97 -2.64
N CYS A 42 -8.98 6.30 -2.74
CA CYS A 42 -9.62 7.26 -1.85
C CYS A 42 -10.81 8.00 -2.49
N ILE A 43 -11.13 7.66 -3.74
CA ILE A 43 -12.29 8.16 -4.49
C ILE A 43 -13.22 6.98 -4.76
N GLU A 44 -14.52 7.10 -4.48
CA GLU A 44 -15.46 5.97 -4.57
C GLU A 44 -15.56 5.33 -5.96
N THR A 45 -15.40 6.15 -7.01
CA THR A 45 -15.46 5.71 -8.40
C THR A 45 -14.13 5.17 -8.93
N SER A 46 -13.07 5.14 -8.11
CA SER A 46 -11.75 4.61 -8.51
C SER A 46 -11.78 3.09 -8.70
N ARG A 47 -11.21 2.62 -9.81
CA ARG A 47 -10.86 1.22 -10.05
C ARG A 47 -9.40 1.15 -10.52
N ALA A 48 -8.67 0.14 -10.07
CA ALA A 48 -7.28 -0.03 -10.48
C ALA A 48 -7.16 -0.17 -12.00
N THR A 49 -6.25 0.60 -12.58
CA THR A 49 -5.84 0.53 -13.99
C THR A 49 -4.40 0.05 -14.11
N THR A 50 -3.96 -0.21 -15.34
CA THR A 50 -2.60 -0.66 -15.64
C THR A 50 -1.86 0.39 -16.46
N HIS A 51 -0.53 0.30 -16.54
CA HIS A 51 0.25 1.19 -17.42
C HIS A 51 -0.17 1.10 -18.89
N ASP A 52 -0.60 -0.07 -19.36
CA ASP A 52 -1.06 -0.28 -20.75
C ASP A 52 -2.45 0.33 -21.02
N ASN A 53 -3.31 0.38 -20.01
CA ASN A 53 -4.64 0.97 -20.09
C ASN A 53 -4.88 1.89 -18.89
N PRO A 54 -4.24 3.08 -18.86
CA PRO A 54 -4.06 3.87 -17.64
C PRO A 54 -5.30 4.64 -17.21
N ILE A 55 -6.24 4.86 -18.14
CA ILE A 55 -7.40 5.72 -17.92
C ILE A 55 -8.72 5.04 -18.26
N TYR A 56 -9.78 5.53 -17.64
CA TYR A 56 -11.16 5.30 -18.07
C TYR A 56 -12.00 6.54 -17.80
N GLU A 57 -13.16 6.64 -18.42
CA GLU A 57 -14.09 7.74 -18.20
C GLU A 57 -15.33 7.25 -17.44
N GLN A 58 -15.74 8.01 -16.42
CA GLN A 58 -16.97 7.78 -15.68
C GLN A 58 -17.63 9.13 -15.36
N TYR A 59 -18.92 9.27 -15.67
CA TYR A 59 -19.68 10.53 -15.52
C TYR A 59 -19.10 11.73 -16.28
N GLY A 60 -18.34 11.51 -17.36
CA GLY A 60 -17.63 12.58 -18.05
C GLY A 60 -16.30 12.95 -17.42
N VAL A 61 -15.85 12.23 -16.38
CA VAL A 61 -14.61 12.48 -15.63
C VAL A 61 -13.60 11.39 -15.95
N ILE A 62 -12.40 11.79 -16.36
CA ILE A 62 -11.30 10.89 -16.69
C ILE A 62 -10.61 10.47 -15.38
N HIS A 63 -10.52 9.18 -15.16
CA HIS A 63 -9.86 8.59 -14.00
C HIS A 63 -8.51 8.03 -14.40
N TYR A 64 -7.46 8.39 -13.68
CA TYR A 64 -6.14 7.77 -13.73
C TYR A 64 -5.88 7.09 -12.39
N CYS A 65 -5.87 5.77 -12.39
CA CYS A 65 -5.82 4.95 -11.18
C CYS A 65 -4.78 3.83 -11.35
N VAL A 66 -3.62 4.15 -11.93
CA VAL A 66 -2.59 3.15 -12.22
C VAL A 66 -1.96 2.69 -10.92
N ALA A 67 -2.05 1.39 -10.64
CA ALA A 67 -1.34 0.78 -9.52
C ALA A 67 0.16 0.72 -9.78
N ASN A 68 0.98 0.71 -8.73
CA ASN A 68 2.44 0.67 -8.84
C ASN A 68 2.98 1.77 -9.78
N MET A 69 2.56 3.03 -9.57
CA MET A 69 3.05 4.18 -10.35
C MET A 69 4.58 4.31 -10.37
N PRO A 70 5.34 4.05 -9.27
CA PRO A 70 6.79 4.10 -9.30
C PRO A 70 7.43 3.14 -10.30
N GLY A 71 6.73 2.05 -10.66
CA GLY A 71 7.19 1.08 -11.65
C GLY A 71 7.44 1.66 -13.05
N ALA A 72 6.81 2.78 -13.41
CA ALA A 72 7.06 3.49 -14.67
C ALA A 72 8.44 4.18 -14.70
N TYR A 73 9.07 4.41 -13.54
CA TYR A 73 10.35 5.10 -13.40
C TYR A 73 11.38 4.23 -12.67
N PRO A 74 11.74 3.05 -13.23
CA PRO A 74 12.45 2.00 -12.50
C PRO A 74 13.82 2.44 -11.99
N ARG A 75 14.57 3.26 -12.75
CA ARG A 75 15.88 3.76 -12.32
C ARG A 75 15.78 4.59 -11.05
N THR A 76 14.86 5.57 -11.02
CA THR A 76 14.67 6.46 -9.87
C THR A 76 14.06 5.72 -8.70
N ALA A 77 13.02 4.92 -8.93
CA ALA A 77 12.35 4.14 -7.90
C ALA A 77 13.28 3.12 -7.24
N THR A 78 14.13 2.45 -8.02
CA THR A 78 15.13 1.50 -7.49
C THR A 78 16.13 2.20 -6.59
N ILE A 79 16.69 3.33 -7.03
CA ILE A 79 17.66 4.09 -6.22
C ILE A 79 17.01 4.54 -4.91
N ALA A 80 15.80 5.09 -4.97
CA ALA A 80 15.08 5.58 -3.78
C ALA A 80 14.67 4.45 -2.82
N LEU A 81 14.21 3.30 -3.33
CA LEU A 81 13.86 2.16 -2.48
C LEU A 81 15.10 1.53 -1.85
N CYS A 82 16.17 1.35 -2.63
CA CYS A 82 17.40 0.75 -2.14
C CYS A 82 18.11 1.64 -1.12
N SER A 83 18.10 2.97 -1.26
CA SER A 83 18.73 3.86 -0.28
C SER A 83 18.14 3.72 1.11
N GLU A 84 16.83 3.49 1.22
CA GLU A 84 16.13 3.31 2.49
C GLU A 84 16.21 1.87 3.02
N THR A 85 16.21 0.88 2.13
CA THR A 85 16.11 -0.54 2.52
C THR A 85 17.46 -1.22 2.77
N LEU A 86 18.56 -0.68 2.23
CA LEU A 86 19.87 -1.33 2.26
C LEU A 86 20.36 -1.63 3.69
N ILE A 87 20.15 -0.73 4.65
CA ILE A 87 20.55 -0.93 6.04
C ILE A 87 19.87 -2.16 6.68
N TYR A 88 18.58 -2.36 6.40
CA TYR A 88 17.85 -3.52 6.89
C TYR A 88 18.30 -4.81 6.20
N ILE A 89 18.60 -4.75 4.90
CA ILE A 89 19.11 -5.90 4.14
C ILE A 89 20.47 -6.34 4.67
N GLN A 90 21.39 -5.40 4.94
CA GLN A 90 22.70 -5.69 5.52
C GLN A 90 22.57 -6.34 6.91
N GLN A 91 21.72 -5.76 7.76
CA GLN A 91 21.47 -6.32 9.08
C GLN A 91 20.90 -7.75 9.00
N LEU A 92 19.96 -8.02 8.07
CA LEU A 92 19.42 -9.36 7.86
C LEU A 92 20.50 -10.34 7.41
N ALA A 93 21.41 -9.90 6.54
CA ALA A 93 22.50 -10.73 6.03
C ALA A 93 23.52 -11.09 7.12
N GLU A 94 23.83 -10.15 8.02
CA GLU A 94 24.82 -10.36 9.10
C GLU A 94 24.26 -11.17 10.26
N THR A 95 23.03 -10.88 10.67
CA THR A 95 22.49 -11.35 11.96
C THR A 95 21.33 -12.34 11.82
N GLY A 96 20.84 -12.54 10.59
CA GLY A 96 19.65 -13.33 10.32
C GLY A 96 18.37 -12.68 10.87
N VAL A 97 17.23 -13.32 10.60
CA VAL A 97 15.92 -12.85 11.10
C VAL A 97 15.82 -12.92 12.63
N SER A 98 16.63 -13.79 13.26
CA SER A 98 16.64 -13.98 14.70
C SER A 98 17.15 -12.77 15.47
N ALA A 99 17.91 -11.84 14.89
CA ALA A 99 18.30 -10.63 15.62
C ALA A 99 17.36 -9.43 15.35
N PHE A 100 16.49 -9.54 14.34
CA PHE A 100 15.50 -8.50 14.01
C PHE A 100 14.48 -8.28 15.12
N HIS A 101 14.27 -9.25 16.00
CA HIS A 101 13.37 -9.14 17.15
C HIS A 101 13.84 -8.20 18.25
N LEU A 102 15.16 -8.05 18.38
CA LEU A 102 15.79 -7.27 19.43
C LEU A 102 15.58 -5.76 19.20
N GLN A 103 15.15 -5.38 18.00
CA GLN A 103 14.85 -4.02 17.62
C GLN A 103 13.34 -3.85 17.42
N GLU A 104 12.73 -2.96 18.21
CA GLU A 104 11.28 -2.79 18.27
C GLU A 104 10.63 -2.43 16.92
N ILE A 105 11.35 -1.71 16.05
CA ILE A 105 10.89 -1.34 14.70
C ILE A 105 10.95 -2.56 13.77
N SER A 106 12.05 -3.30 13.80
CA SER A 106 12.32 -4.44 12.92
C SER A 106 11.43 -5.64 13.25
N ALA A 107 11.07 -5.83 14.52
CA ALA A 107 10.12 -6.85 14.96
C ALA A 107 8.72 -6.65 14.34
N LYS A 108 8.28 -5.39 14.17
CA LYS A 108 6.97 -5.05 13.56
C LYS A 108 6.93 -5.33 12.06
N ALA A 109 8.07 -5.49 11.40
CA ALA A 109 8.16 -5.76 9.97
C ALA A 109 7.88 -7.24 9.62
N ILE A 110 7.88 -8.14 10.61
CA ILE A 110 7.72 -9.58 10.37
C ILE A 110 6.23 -9.91 10.30
N ASN A 111 5.79 -10.32 9.12
CA ASN A 111 4.39 -10.68 8.88
C ASN A 111 4.09 -12.16 9.18
N ILE A 112 5.03 -13.05 8.86
CA ILE A 112 4.90 -14.51 9.03
C ILE A 112 6.23 -15.05 9.56
N TYR A 113 6.17 -15.93 10.56
CA TYR A 113 7.33 -16.63 11.08
C TYR A 113 6.93 -18.02 11.59
N LYS A 114 7.72 -19.06 11.26
CA LYS A 114 7.45 -20.47 11.64
C LYS A 114 5.98 -20.89 11.45
N SER A 115 5.42 -20.59 10.27
CA SER A 115 4.02 -20.90 9.91
C SER A 115 2.94 -20.21 10.77
N ARG A 116 3.28 -19.15 11.51
CA ARG A 116 2.35 -18.32 12.26
C ARG A 116 2.32 -16.91 11.68
N ILE A 117 1.14 -16.28 11.72
CA ILE A 117 1.00 -14.87 11.36
C ILE A 117 1.40 -14.05 12.58
N THR A 118 2.33 -13.11 12.40
CA THR A 118 2.88 -12.30 13.49
C THR A 118 2.49 -10.83 13.40
N ASN A 119 1.93 -10.43 12.26
CA ASN A 119 1.29 -9.13 12.08
C ASN A 119 -0.23 -9.24 12.32
N LYS A 120 -0.71 -8.57 13.37
CA LYS A 120 -2.13 -8.59 13.77
C LYS A 120 -3.05 -7.99 12.69
N GLN A 121 -2.61 -6.96 11.98
CA GLN A 121 -3.40 -6.32 10.93
C GLN A 121 -3.62 -7.27 9.75
N VAL A 122 -2.58 -8.02 9.35
CA VAL A 122 -2.68 -9.06 8.31
C VAL A 122 -3.62 -10.18 8.73
N ALA A 123 -3.50 -10.67 9.97
CA ALA A 123 -4.41 -11.69 10.49
C ALA A 123 -5.87 -11.21 10.52
N THR A 124 -6.09 -9.94 10.88
CA THR A 124 -7.43 -9.34 10.93
C THR A 124 -8.01 -9.18 9.53
N SER A 125 -7.23 -8.68 8.56
CA SER A 125 -7.72 -8.44 7.19
C SER A 125 -8.06 -9.73 6.43
N LEU A 126 -7.42 -10.85 6.79
CA LEU A 126 -7.66 -12.15 6.20
C LEU A 126 -8.64 -13.04 6.98
N ASN A 127 -9.20 -12.57 8.11
CA ASN A 127 -10.01 -13.37 9.03
C ASN A 127 -9.30 -14.63 9.56
N LEU A 128 -8.02 -14.51 9.91
CA LEU A 128 -7.16 -15.59 10.39
C LEU A 128 -6.57 -15.29 11.77
N LEU A 129 -7.35 -14.67 12.66
CA LEU A 129 -6.90 -14.30 14.01
C LEU A 129 -6.51 -15.50 14.87
N GLU A 130 -7.08 -16.67 14.61
CA GLU A 130 -6.71 -17.95 15.25
C GLU A 130 -5.29 -18.42 14.87
N SER A 131 -4.76 -17.93 13.75
CA SER A 131 -3.39 -18.19 13.29
C SER A 131 -2.40 -17.11 13.73
N TYR A 132 -2.87 -16.08 14.44
CA TYR A 132 -2.04 -15.00 14.95
C TYR A 132 -1.27 -15.42 16.21
N THR A 133 0.01 -15.11 16.26
CA THR A 133 0.84 -15.22 17.46
C THR A 133 1.84 -14.05 17.47
N PRO A 134 1.86 -13.20 18.50
CA PRO A 134 2.84 -12.14 18.62
C PRO A 134 4.27 -12.67 18.47
N ILE A 135 5.10 -11.97 17.71
CA ILE A 135 6.43 -12.46 17.34
C ILE A 135 7.33 -12.73 18.57
N ASN A 136 7.18 -11.93 19.62
CA ASN A 136 7.88 -12.08 20.90
C ASN A 136 7.50 -13.38 21.64
N GLU A 137 6.29 -13.90 21.46
CA GLU A 137 5.86 -15.18 22.04
C GLU A 137 6.44 -16.40 21.29
N ILE A 138 6.83 -16.23 20.02
CA ILE A 138 7.42 -17.32 19.20
C ILE A 138 8.93 -17.46 19.44
N TRP A 139 9.59 -16.38 19.87
CA TRP A 139 11.02 -16.33 20.15
C TRP A 139 11.39 -16.53 21.62
N ALA A 140 10.43 -16.39 22.54
CA ALA A 140 10.57 -16.82 23.93
C ALA A 140 10.83 -18.34 24.01
#